data_AF-X0W7P6-F1
#
_entry.id   AF-X0W7P6-F1
#
_cell.length_a   1.000
_cell.length_b   1.000
_cell.length_c   1.000
_cell.angle_alpha   90.00
_cell.angle_beta   90.00
_cell.angle_gamma   90.00
#
_symmetry.space_group_name_H-M   'P 1'
#
loop_
_entity.id
_entity.type
_entity.pdbx_description
1 polymer ?
#
loop_
_entity_poly.entity_id
_entity_poly.type
_entity_poly.pdbx_seq_one_letter_code
_entity_poly.pdbx_strand_id
1 'polypeptide(L)'
;METVMYAGIKTAVQELLDLDLEHYKENQMQRRLDAWLVRTGTPDWDQYFTLLRQEPDELTRFRNYLTINVSSFFRDPERWDMLKKEVLPKLLRDPQTASPEGLRIWSAGCSVGAEPYTLAALLEALAPLKQHYI
;
A
#
# COMPACT_ATOMS: atom_id res chain seq x y z
N MET A 1 7.76 23.68 0.70
CA MET A 1 7.33 23.86 -0.71
C MET A 1 6.22 24.91 -0.79
N GLU A 2 6.18 25.72 -1.84
CA GLU A 2 5.08 26.68 -2.08
C GLU A 2 3.81 25.96 -2.59
N THR A 3 2.62 26.48 -2.25
CA THR A 3 1.33 25.86 -2.60
C THR A 3 1.12 25.70 -4.11
N VAL A 4 1.56 26.68 -4.91
CA VAL A 4 1.45 26.64 -6.38
C VAL A 4 2.33 25.54 -6.96
N MET A 5 3.55 25.39 -6.45
CA MET A 5 4.47 24.33 -6.87
C MET A 5 3.92 22.94 -6.50
N TYR A 6 3.35 22.79 -5.30
CA TYR A 6 2.74 21.52 -4.91
C TYR A 6 1.57 21.14 -5.81
N ALA A 7 0.70 22.10 -6.17
CA ALA A 7 -0.38 21.85 -7.12
C ALA A 7 0.13 21.37 -8.49
N GLY A 8 1.19 22.00 -9.02
CA GLY A 8 1.82 21.55 -10.26
C GLY A 8 2.38 20.14 -10.19
N ILE A 9 3.01 19.78 -9.06
CA ILE A 9 3.53 18.42 -8.82
C ILE A 9 2.40 17.40 -8.76
N LYS A 10 1.26 17.71 -8.12
CA LYS A 10 0.10 16.81 -8.10
C LYS A 10 -0.37 16.47 -9.51
N THR A 11 -0.53 17.49 -10.36
CA THR A 11 -0.96 17.30 -11.75
C THR A 11 0.04 16.45 -12.54
N ALA A 12 1.34 16.76 -12.45
CA ALA A 12 2.37 16.00 -13.15
C ALA A 12 2.44 14.54 -12.68
N VAL A 13 2.28 14.27 -11.38
CA VAL A 13 2.25 12.91 -10.83
C VAL A 13 1.01 12.15 -11.30
N GLN A 14 -0.16 12.80 -11.34
CA GLN A 14 -1.37 12.17 -11.89
C GLN A 14 -1.19 11.80 -13.37
N GLU A 15 -0.62 12.70 -14.18
CA GLU A 15 -0.40 12.47 -15.61
C GLU A 15 0.66 11.38 -15.88
N LEU A 16 1.78 11.38 -15.15
CA LEU A 16 2.92 10.50 -15.41
C LEU A 16 2.80 9.13 -14.74
N LEU A 17 2.14 9.06 -13.58
CA LEU A 17 2.11 7.86 -12.73
C LEU A 17 0.70 7.31 -12.48
N ASP A 18 -0.35 8.01 -12.91
CA ASP A 18 -1.75 7.69 -12.60
C ASP A 18 -1.98 7.56 -11.08
N LEU A 19 -1.32 8.44 -10.31
CA LEU A 19 -1.40 8.48 -8.86
C LEU A 19 -2.00 9.80 -8.39
N ASP A 20 -3.16 9.71 -7.76
CA ASP A 20 -3.84 10.88 -7.20
C ASP A 20 -3.32 11.19 -5.79
N LEU A 21 -2.54 12.27 -5.70
CA LEU A 21 -1.97 12.74 -4.44
C LEU A 21 -2.98 13.45 -3.52
N GLU A 22 -4.20 13.75 -3.97
CA GLU A 22 -5.22 14.39 -3.13
C GLU A 22 -5.73 13.48 -2.01
N HIS A 23 -5.65 12.17 -2.21
CA HIS A 23 -6.01 11.16 -1.20
C HIS A 23 -4.93 10.98 -0.13
N TYR A 24 -3.77 11.64 -0.26
CA TYR A 24 -2.67 11.55 0.68
C TYR A 24 -2.66 12.73 1.64
N LYS A 25 -2.14 12.51 2.85
CA LYS A 25 -1.94 13.59 3.82
C LYS A 25 -0.90 14.59 3.28
N GLU A 26 -1.37 15.75 2.86
CA GLU A 26 -0.58 16.81 2.21
C GLU A 26 0.76 17.06 2.90
N ASN A 27 0.77 17.43 4.19
CA ASN A 27 2.01 17.74 4.91
C ASN A 27 3.05 16.60 4.90
N GLN A 28 2.60 15.34 4.91
CA GLN A 28 3.51 14.18 4.87
C GLN A 28 4.02 13.94 3.45
N MET A 29 3.15 14.11 2.46
CA MET A 29 3.50 13.96 1.04
C MET A 29 4.47 15.06 0.60
N GLN A 30 4.23 16.33 0.96
CA GLN A 30 5.14 17.43 0.66
C GLN A 30 6.55 17.16 1.23
N ARG A 31 6.66 16.76 2.49
CA ARG A 31 7.96 16.40 3.11
C ARG A 31 8.65 15.24 2.40
N ARG A 32 7.87 14.24 1.95
CA ARG A 32 8.37 13.08 1.23
C ARG A 32 8.92 13.47 -0.15
N LEU A 33 8.19 14.32 -0.86
CA LEU A 33 8.58 14.90 -2.16
C LEU A 33 9.83 15.77 -2.01
N ASP A 34 9.87 16.69 -1.05
CA ASP A 34 11.05 17.54 -0.80
C ASP A 34 12.30 16.68 -0.52
N ALA A 35 12.17 15.65 0.31
CA ALA A 35 13.26 14.71 0.59
C ALA A 35 13.67 13.88 -0.65
N TRP A 36 12.75 13.62 -1.56
CA TRP A 36 13.03 12.93 -2.81
C TRP A 36 13.87 13.78 -3.75
N LEU A 37 13.46 15.03 -3.98
CA LEU A 37 14.17 15.95 -4.88
C LEU A 37 15.63 16.11 -4.43
N VAL A 38 15.86 16.30 -3.12
CA VAL A 38 17.21 16.35 -2.53
C VAL A 38 18.03 15.08 -2.81
N ARG A 39 17.40 13.90 -2.75
CA ARG A 39 18.08 12.60 -3.02
C ARG A 39 18.44 12.39 -4.49
N THR A 40 17.67 12.96 -5.41
CA THR A 40 17.93 12.85 -6.84
C THR A 40 19.06 13.77 -7.30
N GLY A 41 19.37 14.80 -6.51
CA GLY A 41 20.40 15.79 -6.83
C GLY A 41 19.99 16.79 -7.92
N THR A 42 18.75 16.75 -8.38
CA THR A 42 18.23 17.75 -9.33
C THR A 42 17.93 19.06 -8.62
N PRO A 43 18.16 20.20 -9.27
CA PRO A 43 18.01 21.51 -8.65
C PRO A 43 16.56 21.93 -8.41
N ASP A 44 15.62 21.49 -9.26
CA ASP A 44 14.20 21.85 -9.20
C ASP A 44 13.31 20.75 -9.79
N TRP A 45 12.00 20.88 -9.56
CA TRP A 45 10.99 19.92 -10.03
C TRP A 45 10.79 19.94 -11.55
N ASP A 46 11.01 21.07 -12.22
CA ASP A 46 10.84 21.17 -13.68
C ASP A 46 11.90 20.35 -14.42
N GLN A 47 13.15 20.42 -13.97
CA GLN A 47 14.25 19.59 -14.45
C GLN A 47 14.02 18.12 -14.09
N TYR A 48 13.51 17.86 -12.89
CA TYR A 48 13.19 16.49 -12.48
C TYR A 48 12.08 15.86 -13.34
N PHE A 49 11.00 16.60 -13.65
CA PHE A 49 9.95 16.10 -14.55
C PHE A 49 10.44 15.92 -15.99
N THR A 50 11.41 16.70 -16.43
CA THR A 50 12.07 16.48 -17.72
C THR A 50 12.85 15.18 -17.72
N LEU A 51 13.62 14.92 -16.66
CA LEU A 51 14.34 13.66 -16.46
C LEU A 51 13.37 12.46 -16.45
N LEU A 52 12.26 12.55 -15.72
CA LEU A 52 11.26 11.48 -15.64
C LEU A 52 10.68 11.07 -17.01
N ARG A 53 10.56 12.02 -17.95
CA ARG A 53 10.06 11.73 -19.31
C ARG A 53 11.11 11.08 -20.20
N GLN A 54 12.39 11.21 -19.86
CA GLN A 54 13.52 10.71 -20.65
C GLN A 54 14.04 9.37 -20.13
N GLU A 55 13.91 9.12 -18.83
CA GLU A 55 14.49 7.96 -18.13
C GLU A 55 13.39 7.10 -17.48
N PRO A 56 12.92 6.03 -18.14
CA PRO A 56 11.89 5.13 -17.62
C PRO A 56 12.24 4.47 -16.27
N ASP A 57 13.53 4.23 -16.03
CA ASP A 57 14.01 3.64 -14.78
C ASP A 57 13.83 4.60 -13.60
N GLU A 58 14.06 5.91 -13.81
CA GLU A 58 13.85 6.92 -12.78
C GLU A 58 12.36 7.13 -12.50
N LEU A 59 11.50 7.03 -13.52
CA LEU A 59 10.04 7.01 -13.35
C LEU A 59 9.59 5.85 -12.44
N THR A 60 10.12 4.66 -12.68
CA THR A 60 9.86 3.48 -11.86
C THR A 60 10.34 3.68 -10.42
N ARG A 61 11.56 4.21 -10.26
CA ARG A 61 12.17 4.49 -8.96
C ARG A 61 11.35 5.52 -8.16
N PHE A 62 10.87 6.58 -8.81
CA PHE A 62 10.02 7.59 -8.21
C PHE A 62 8.66 7.02 -7.78
N ARG A 63 8.02 6.22 -8.65
CA ARG A 63 6.77 5.51 -8.32
C ARG A 63 6.92 4.64 -7.08
N ASN A 64 7.99 3.84 -7.03
CA ASN A 64 8.30 2.98 -5.89
C ASN A 64 8.59 3.77 -4.62
N TYR A 65 9.18 4.97 -4.75
CA TYR A 65 9.43 5.84 -3.62
C TYR A 65 8.17 6.55 -3.14
N LEU A 66 7.20 6.89 -3.99
CA LEU A 66 5.94 7.52 -3.57
C LEU A 66 4.99 6.51 -2.92
N THR A 67 4.96 5.29 -3.42
CA THR A 67 4.15 4.20 -2.86
C THR A 67 4.81 3.67 -1.57
N ILE A 68 4.02 3.37 -0.53
CA ILE A 68 4.55 2.74 0.70
C ILE A 68 4.53 1.23 0.48
N ASN A 69 5.66 0.66 0.06
CA ASN A 69 5.76 -0.78 -0.19
C ASN A 69 6.22 -1.58 1.03
N VAL A 70 6.16 -1.02 2.25
CA VAL A 70 6.58 -1.73 3.46
C VAL A 70 5.52 -2.75 3.86
N SER A 71 5.82 -4.02 3.67
CA SER A 71 5.01 -5.15 4.11
C SER A 71 5.90 -6.22 4.71
N SER A 72 5.48 -6.80 5.82
CA SER A 72 6.20 -7.84 6.55
C SER A 72 5.21 -8.84 7.13
N PHE A 73 5.63 -10.08 7.28
CA PHE A 73 4.79 -11.10 7.92
C PHE A 73 4.44 -10.68 9.35
N PHE A 74 3.19 -10.89 9.74
CA PHE A 74 2.69 -10.55 11.08
C PHE A 74 2.97 -9.10 11.52
N ARG A 75 2.97 -8.14 10.56
CA ARG A 75 3.10 -6.71 10.88
C ARG A 75 2.05 -6.30 11.91
N ASP A 76 2.46 -5.57 12.95
CA ASP A 76 1.62 -5.17 14.08
C ASP A 76 0.96 -6.40 14.77
N PRO A 77 1.75 -7.26 15.45
CA PRO A 77 1.31 -8.58 15.91
C PRO A 77 0.05 -8.56 16.80
N GLU A 78 -0.16 -7.49 17.57
CA GLU A 78 -1.36 -7.29 18.39
C GLU A 78 -2.66 -7.28 17.57
N ARG A 79 -2.62 -6.78 16.33
CA ARG A 79 -3.78 -6.78 15.41
C ARG A 79 -4.14 -8.19 14.96
N TRP A 80 -3.12 -8.98 14.62
CA TRP A 80 -3.30 -10.40 14.27
C TRP A 80 -3.81 -11.22 15.45
N ASP A 81 -3.36 -10.89 16.66
CA ASP A 81 -3.82 -11.55 17.88
C ASP A 81 -5.31 -11.32 18.13
N MET A 82 -5.78 -10.08 17.97
CA MET A 82 -7.21 -9.75 18.04
C MET A 82 -8.00 -10.46 16.93
N LEU A 83 -7.49 -10.43 15.69
CA LEU A 83 -8.11 -11.10 14.56
C LEU A 83 -8.28 -12.60 14.81
N LYS A 84 -7.23 -13.27 15.33
CA LYS A 84 -7.20 -14.69 15.66
C LYS A 84 -8.12 -15.07 16.82
N LYS A 85 -8.13 -14.27 17.89
CA LYS A 85 -8.85 -14.62 19.13
C LYS A 85 -10.33 -14.23 19.08
N GLU A 86 -10.67 -13.17 18.37
CA GLU A 86 -12.00 -12.56 18.48
C GLU A 86 -12.78 -12.56 17.17
N VAL A 87 -12.17 -12.18 16.05
CA VAL A 87 -12.89 -11.91 14.79
C VAL A 87 -13.08 -13.19 13.98
N LEU A 88 -11.99 -13.86 13.61
CA LEU A 88 -12.05 -15.07 12.76
C LEU A 88 -12.90 -16.18 13.39
N PRO A 89 -12.80 -16.48 14.70
CA PRO A 89 -13.66 -17.49 15.31
C PRO A 89 -15.16 -17.15 15.27
N LYS A 90 -15.53 -15.86 15.22
CA LYS A 90 -16.94 -15.45 15.08
C LYS A 90 -17.40 -15.65 13.63
N LEU A 91 -16.62 -15.19 12.65
CA LEU A 91 -16.92 -15.35 11.23
C LEU A 91 -16.97 -16.83 10.81
N LEU A 92 -16.09 -17.67 11.35
CA LEU A 92 -16.08 -19.11 11.05
C LEU A 92 -17.30 -19.86 11.59
N ARG A 93 -18.00 -19.31 12.60
CA ARG A 93 -19.19 -19.93 13.22
C ARG A 93 -20.51 -19.34 12.75
N ASP A 94 -20.49 -18.14 12.19
CA ASP A 94 -21.69 -17.47 11.71
C ASP A 94 -22.15 -18.12 10.39
N PRO A 95 -23.34 -18.73 10.32
CA PRO A 95 -23.83 -19.38 9.11
C PRO A 95 -23.92 -18.48 7.87
N GLN A 96 -24.00 -17.15 8.05
CA GLN A 96 -24.06 -16.20 6.94
C GLN A 96 -22.69 -15.96 6.30
N THR A 97 -21.61 -16.10 7.06
CA THR A 97 -20.24 -15.86 6.58
C THR A 97 -19.44 -17.14 6.43
N ALA A 98 -19.73 -18.16 7.24
CA ALA A 98 -19.23 -19.52 7.12
C ALA A 98 -19.94 -20.27 5.98
N SER A 99 -19.71 -19.83 4.74
CA SER A 99 -20.09 -20.59 3.55
C SER A 99 -19.52 -22.02 3.63
N PRO A 100 -20.18 -23.03 3.01
CA PRO A 100 -19.59 -24.34 2.77
C PRO A 100 -18.22 -24.23 2.06
N GLU A 101 -18.07 -23.21 1.22
CA GLU A 101 -16.86 -22.91 0.46
C GLU A 101 -15.79 -22.17 1.29
N GLY A 102 -16.08 -21.86 2.56
CA GLY A 102 -15.20 -21.13 3.48
C GLY A 102 -15.27 -19.60 3.37
N LEU A 103 -14.40 -18.93 4.13
CA LEU A 103 -14.37 -17.46 4.17
C LEU A 103 -13.80 -16.89 2.88
N ARG A 104 -14.39 -15.79 2.42
CA ARG A 104 -13.86 -14.93 1.36
C ARG A 104 -13.43 -13.61 1.98
N ILE A 105 -12.15 -13.30 1.88
CA ILE A 105 -11.51 -12.14 2.48
C ILE A 105 -10.78 -11.38 1.38
N TRP A 106 -10.57 -10.08 1.57
CA TRP A 106 -9.81 -9.25 0.64
C TRP A 106 -8.74 -8.47 1.40
N SER A 107 -7.47 -8.71 1.09
CA SER A 107 -6.35 -7.86 1.55
C SER A 107 -6.16 -6.68 0.58
N ALA A 108 -6.84 -5.57 0.88
CA ALA A 108 -6.76 -4.35 0.07
C ALA A 108 -5.42 -3.63 0.33
N GLY A 109 -4.60 -3.49 -0.72
CA GLY A 109 -3.27 -2.88 -0.60
C GLY A 109 -2.19 -3.83 -0.06
N CYS A 110 -2.20 -5.10 -0.48
CA CYS A 110 -1.33 -6.16 0.04
C CYS A 110 0.18 -6.00 -0.20
N SER A 111 0.62 -4.97 -0.94
CA SER A 111 2.03 -4.72 -1.28
C SER A 111 2.69 -5.98 -1.87
N VAL A 112 3.76 -6.51 -1.27
CA VAL A 112 4.45 -7.74 -1.72
C VAL A 112 3.78 -9.05 -1.26
N GLY A 113 2.62 -8.97 -0.60
CA GLY A 113 1.80 -10.14 -0.26
C GLY A 113 2.03 -10.74 1.14
N ALA A 114 2.89 -10.16 1.98
CA ALA A 114 3.12 -10.72 3.32
C ALA A 114 1.84 -10.76 4.19
N GLU A 115 0.95 -9.77 4.02
CA GLU A 115 -0.34 -9.72 4.72
C GLU A 115 -1.29 -10.86 4.34
N PRO A 116 -1.66 -11.09 3.05
CA PRO A 116 -2.54 -12.18 2.69
C PRO A 116 -1.95 -13.56 3.03
N TYR A 117 -0.63 -13.75 2.96
CA TYR A 117 -0.01 -14.99 3.42
C TYR A 117 -0.05 -15.16 4.94
N THR A 118 0.11 -14.08 5.70
CA THR A 118 -0.07 -14.10 7.16
C THR A 118 -1.49 -14.53 7.53
N LEU A 119 -2.48 -13.97 6.83
CA LEU A 119 -3.88 -14.33 7.01
C LEU A 119 -4.14 -15.80 6.64
N ALA A 120 -3.56 -16.29 5.54
CA ALA A 120 -3.67 -17.69 5.13
C ALA A 120 -3.15 -18.65 6.21
N ALA A 121 -1.96 -18.36 6.77
CA ALA A 121 -1.38 -19.16 7.84
C ALA A 121 -2.25 -19.18 9.11
N LEU A 122 -2.88 -18.05 9.45
CA LEU A 122 -3.80 -17.97 10.58
C LEU A 122 -5.10 -18.76 10.35
N LEU A 123 -5.66 -18.70 9.15
CA LEU A 123 -6.87 -19.45 8.80
C LEU A 123 -6.61 -20.96 8.82
N GLU A 124 -5.50 -21.42 8.25
CA GLU A 124 -5.10 -22.82 8.30
C GLU A 124 -4.94 -23.31 9.75
N ALA A 125 -4.39 -22.48 10.65
CA ALA A 125 -4.27 -22.82 12.05
C ALA A 125 -5.60 -22.86 12.82
N LEU A 126 -6.62 -22.14 12.38
CA LEU A 126 -7.92 -22.03 13.06
C LEU A 126 -9.00 -22.96 12.50
N ALA A 127 -8.97 -23.21 11.19
CA ALA A 127 -9.94 -24.01 10.45
C ALA A 127 -9.20 -24.85 9.39
N PRO A 128 -8.39 -25.84 9.82
CA PRO A 128 -7.58 -26.63 8.91
C PRO A 128 -8.45 -27.38 7.90
N LEU A 129 -7.91 -27.62 6.71
CA LEU A 129 -8.56 -28.35 5.61
C LEU A 129 -9.85 -27.70 5.08
N LYS A 130 -10.17 -26.47 5.50
CA LYS A 130 -11.23 -25.67 4.91
C LYS A 130 -10.63 -24.76 3.86
N GLN A 131 -11.17 -24.80 2.65
CA GLN A 131 -10.72 -23.89 1.60
C GLN A 131 -11.15 -22.46 1.96
N HIS A 132 -10.21 -21.52 1.94
CA HIS A 132 -10.46 -20.10 2.16
C HIS A 132 -9.99 -19.32 0.93
N TYR A 133 -10.63 -18.20 0.63
CA TYR A 133 -10.27 -17.30 -0.46
C TYR A 133 -9.82 -15.96 0.14
N ILE A 134 -8.63 -15.49 -0.24
CA ILE A 134 -7.99 -14.26 0.24
C ILE A 134 -7.67 -13.36 -0.94
#